data_AF-A0A7C5KB20-F1
#
_entry.id   AF-A0A7C5KB20-F1
#
_cell.length_a   1.000
_cell.length_b   1.000
_cell.length_c   1.000
_cell.angle_alpha   90.00
_cell.angle_beta   90.00
_cell.angle_gamma   90.00
#
_symmetry.space_group_name_H-M   'P 1'
#
loop_
_entity.id
_entity.type
_entity.pdbx_description
1 polymer ?
#
loop_
_entity_poly.entity_id
_entity_poly.type
_entity_poly.pdbx_seq_one_letter_code
_entity_poly.pdbx_strand_id
1 'polypeptide(L)'
;MLSIANSLVLVFPLALGILIGYFLRDRRRLNIDSLISGVIIVLIFCLGFSMGSNGELLAVLPSVGLTTIVLLAMTLLFSIIFVKAARRIAKA
;
A
#
# COMPACT_ATOMS: atom_id res chain seq x y z
N MET A 1 -24.33 18.22 -0.70
CA MET A 1 -24.85 16.87 -0.40
C MET A 1 -23.98 15.74 -0.98
N LEU A 2 -23.46 15.83 -2.22
CA LEU A 2 -22.61 14.77 -2.82
C LEU A 2 -21.31 14.46 -2.03
N SER A 3 -20.68 15.47 -1.43
CA SER A 3 -19.40 15.28 -0.71
C SER A 3 -19.52 14.42 0.55
N ILE A 4 -20.67 14.46 1.23
CA ILE A 4 -20.91 13.71 2.48
C ILE A 4 -21.16 12.23 2.16
N ALA A 5 -21.88 11.95 1.07
CA ALA A 5 -22.09 10.59 0.60
C ALA A 5 -20.77 9.90 0.21
N ASN A 6 -19.83 10.63 -0.40
CA ASN A 6 -18.53 10.07 -0.79
C ASN A 6 -17.64 9.72 0.42
N SER A 7 -17.70 10.54 1.48
CA SER A 7 -17.01 10.22 2.74
C SER A 7 -17.62 9.00 3.43
N LEU A 8 -18.95 8.83 3.38
CA LEU A 8 -19.65 7.65 3.89
C LEU A 8 -19.22 6.37 3.17
N VAL A 9 -19.01 6.39 1.86
CA VAL A 9 -18.55 5.22 1.08
C VAL A 9 -17.17 4.72 1.51
N LEU A 10 -16.31 5.57 2.07
CA LEU A 10 -15.02 5.16 2.64
C LEU A 10 -15.13 4.70 4.09
N VAL A 11 -15.94 5.40 4.90
CA VAL A 11 -16.10 5.11 6.32
C VAL A 11 -16.86 3.81 6.56
N PHE A 12 -17.89 3.53 5.75
CA PHE A 12 -18.72 2.33 5.90
C PHE A 12 -17.93 1.01 5.75
N PRO A 13 -17.17 0.76 4.66
CA PRO A 13 -16.38 -0.46 4.51
C PRO A 13 -15.24 -0.55 5.52
N LEU A 14 -14.69 0.59 5.95
CA LEU A 14 -13.68 0.61 7.01
C LEU A 14 -14.28 0.16 8.35
N ALA A 15 -15.45 0.69 8.73
CA ALA A 15 -16.15 0.31 9.95
C ALA A 15 -16.59 -1.17 9.91
N LEU A 16 -17.13 -1.64 8.78
CA LEU A 16 -17.48 -3.04 8.56
C LEU A 16 -16.25 -3.95 8.63
N GLY A 17 -15.13 -3.56 8.02
CA GLY A 17 -13.88 -4.32 8.07
C GLY A 17 -13.33 -4.47 9.48
N ILE A 18 -13.40 -3.41 10.29
CA ILE A 18 -13.00 -3.44 11.71
C ILE A 18 -13.95 -4.34 12.51
N LEU A 19 -15.26 -4.22 12.30
CA LEU A 19 -16.27 -5.00 13.03
C LEU A 19 -16.17 -6.50 12.71
N ILE A 20 -16.02 -6.85 11.43
CA ILE A 20 -15.80 -8.22 10.96
C ILE A 20 -14.46 -8.74 11.49
N GLY A 21 -13.40 -7.94 11.44
CA GLY A 21 -12.08 -8.29 11.97
C GLY A 21 -12.09 -8.55 13.49
N TYR A 22 -12.87 -7.76 14.24
CA TYR A 22 -13.03 -7.94 15.69
C TYR A 22 -13.82 -9.21 16.02
N PHE A 23 -14.93 -9.47 15.32
CA PHE A 23 -15.74 -10.66 15.53
C PHE A 23 -15.01 -11.96 15.13
N LEU A 24 -14.19 -11.91 14.08
CA LEU A 24 -13.43 -13.06 13.58
C LEU A 24 -12.16 -13.32 14.41
N ARG A 25 -11.74 -12.38 15.27
CA ARG A 25 -10.52 -12.49 16.08
C ARG A 25 -10.59 -13.59 17.15
N ASP A 26 -11.77 -13.87 17.67
CA ASP A 26 -11.96 -14.83 18.77
C ASP A 26 -12.08 -16.29 18.27
N ARG A 27 -12.59 -16.49 17.05
CA ARG A 27 -13.11 -17.80 16.62
C ARG A 27 -12.17 -18.67 15.79
N ARG A 28 -11.05 -18.15 15.29
CA ARG A 28 -10.32 -18.83 14.21
C ARG A 28 -8.84 -18.44 14.20
N ARG A 29 -7.95 -19.42 14.51
CA ARG A 29 -6.54 -19.40 14.08
C ARG A 29 -6.43 -19.65 12.57
N LEU A 30 -7.09 -18.82 11.78
CA LEU A 30 -6.87 -18.80 10.34
C LEU A 30 -5.54 -18.10 10.10
N ASN A 31 -4.70 -18.67 9.25
CA ASN A 31 -3.49 -17.99 8.78
C ASN A 31 -3.89 -16.89 7.80
N ILE A 32 -4.51 -15.83 8.33
CA ILE A 32 -4.95 -14.65 7.58
C ILE A 32 -3.74 -14.05 6.83
N ASP A 33 -2.54 -14.11 7.42
CA ASP A 33 -1.28 -13.76 6.77
C ASP A 33 -1.03 -14.50 5.45
N SER A 34 -1.30 -15.81 5.40
CA SER A 34 -1.11 -16.61 4.18
C SER A 34 -2.15 -16.25 3.11
N LEU A 35 -3.39 -15.96 3.55
CA LEU A 35 -4.46 -15.50 2.66
C LEU A 35 -4.14 -14.11 2.08
N ILE A 36 -3.70 -13.16 2.91
CA ILE A 36 -3.31 -11.82 2.49
C ILE A 36 -2.15 -11.90 1.51
N SER A 37 -1.11 -12.68 1.81
CA SER A 37 0.03 -12.87 0.91
C SER A 37 -0.40 -13.44 -0.45
N GLY A 38 -1.25 -14.48 -0.45
CA GLY A 38 -1.80 -15.05 -1.68
C GLY A 38 -2.60 -14.03 -2.49
N VAL A 39 -3.44 -13.23 -1.84
CA VAL A 39 -4.21 -12.16 -2.48
C VAL A 39 -3.28 -11.09 -3.06
N ILE A 40 -2.27 -10.64 -2.32
CA ILE A 40 -1.28 -9.67 -2.81
C ILE A 40 -0.57 -10.21 -4.06
N ILE A 41 -0.15 -11.47 -4.05
CA ILE A 41 0.52 -12.10 -5.20
C ILE A 41 -0.41 -12.08 -6.43
N VAL A 42 -1.68 -12.45 -6.26
CA VAL A 42 -2.67 -12.43 -7.35
C VAL A 42 -2.89 -11.00 -7.87
N LEU A 43 -2.99 -10.01 -6.98
CA LEU A 43 -3.16 -8.60 -7.38
C LEU A 43 -1.94 -8.09 -8.14
N ILE A 44 -0.73 -8.36 -7.66
CA ILE A 44 0.51 -7.98 -8.34
C ILE A 44 0.60 -8.66 -9.71
N PHE A 45 0.19 -9.92 -9.79
CA PHE A 45 0.14 -10.65 -11.06
C PHE A 45 -0.84 -10.02 -12.05
N CYS A 46 -2.06 -9.69 -11.62
CA CYS A 46 -3.03 -8.99 -12.45
C CYS A 46 -2.53 -7.61 -12.88
N LEU A 47 -1.86 -6.87 -11.99
CA LEU A 47 -1.25 -5.58 -12.31
C LEU A 47 -0.18 -5.73 -13.40
N GLY A 48 0.70 -6.73 -13.28
CA GLY A 48 1.73 -7.04 -14.26
C GLY A 48 1.13 -7.45 -15.61
N PHE A 49 0.09 -8.30 -15.61
CA PHE A 49 -0.63 -8.70 -16.82
C PHE A 49 -1.30 -7.49 -17.50
N SER A 50 -1.96 -6.63 -16.74
CA SER A 50 -2.59 -5.41 -17.24
C SER A 50 -1.57 -4.45 -17.85
N MET A 51 -0.42 -4.24 -17.19
CA MET A 51 0.66 -3.42 -17.75
C MET A 51 1.29 -4.03 -19.01
N GLY A 52 1.42 -5.36 -19.08
CA GLY A 52 1.96 -6.07 -20.24
C GLY A 52 1.04 -6.09 -21.45
N SER A 53 -0.27 -6.16 -21.25
CA SER A 53 -1.27 -6.17 -22.34
C SER A 53 -1.52 -4.79 -22.95
N ASN A 54 -1.18 -3.71 -22.25
CA ASN A 54 -1.42 -2.34 -22.68
C ASN A 54 -0.13 -1.69 -23.16
N GLY A 55 0.10 -1.69 -24.49
CA GLY A 55 1.32 -1.18 -25.11
C GLY A 55 1.63 0.29 -24.77
N GLU A 56 0.62 1.13 -24.51
CA GLU A 56 0.81 2.51 -24.03
C GLU A 56 1.42 2.58 -22.63
N LEU A 57 0.94 1.74 -21.69
CA LEU A 57 1.48 1.66 -20.33
C LEU A 57 2.89 1.06 -20.33
N LEU A 58 3.14 0.10 -21.22
CA LEU A 58 4.45 -0.51 -21.39
C LEU A 58 5.48 0.46 -22.00
N ALA A 59 5.05 1.37 -22.88
CA ALA A 59 5.92 2.37 -23.48
C ALA A 59 6.35 3.47 -22.49
N VAL A 60 5.51 3.79 -21.49
CA VAL A 60 5.87 4.72 -20.41
C VAL A 60 6.59 4.02 -19.26
N LEU A 61 6.53 2.69 -19.15
CA LEU A 61 7.20 1.92 -18.10
C LEU A 61 8.68 2.27 -17.86
N PRO A 62 9.51 2.48 -18.90
CA PRO A 62 10.91 2.87 -18.72
C PRO A 62 11.06 4.26 -18.09
N SER A 63 10.21 5.22 -18.47
CA SER A 63 10.27 6.58 -17.92
C SER A 63 9.78 6.61 -16.48
N VAL A 64 8.64 5.98 -16.17
CA VAL A 64 8.17 5.86 -14.78
C VAL A 64 9.09 4.99 -13.93
N GLY A 65 9.73 3.96 -14.48
CA GLY A 65 10.68 3.11 -13.77
C GLY A 65 11.86 3.92 -13.22
N LEU A 66 12.48 4.74 -14.07
CA LEU A 66 13.60 5.61 -13.66
C LEU A 66 13.18 6.64 -12.62
N THR A 67 12.04 7.32 -12.81
CA THR A 67 11.55 8.29 -11.83
C THR A 67 11.23 7.65 -10.50
N THR A 68 10.68 6.43 -10.51
CA THR A 68 10.33 5.70 -9.28
C THR A 68 11.58 5.25 -8.52
N ILE A 69 12.64 4.83 -9.22
CA ILE A 69 13.93 4.49 -8.59
C ILE A 69 14.56 5.72 -7.92
N VAL A 70 14.55 6.87 -8.61
CA VAL A 70 15.08 8.12 -8.06
C VAL A 70 14.25 8.57 -6.84
N LEU A 71 12.93 8.51 -6.92
CA LEU A 71 12.03 8.79 -5.80
C LEU A 71 12.32 7.86 -4.62
N LEU A 72 12.40 6.54 -4.86
CA LEU A 72 12.69 5.55 -3.83
C LEU A 72 14.01 5.85 -3.13
N ALA A 73 15.08 6.11 -3.90
CA ALA A 73 16.39 6.45 -3.35
C ALA A 73 16.32 7.73 -2.51
N MET A 74 15.67 8.78 -3.01
CA MET A 74 15.54 10.06 -2.30
C MET A 74 14.73 9.89 -1.00
N THR A 75 13.61 9.17 -1.04
CA THR A 75 12.75 8.90 0.13
C THR A 75 13.48 8.08 1.19
N LEU A 76 14.24 7.05 0.79
CA LEU A 76 15.02 6.24 1.71
C LEU A 76 16.16 7.06 2.35
N LEU A 77 16.91 7.82 1.56
CA LEU A 77 17.96 8.69 2.07
C LEU A 77 17.41 9.71 3.06
N PHE A 78 16.31 10.39 2.72
CA PHE A 78 15.69 11.38 3.59
C PHE A 78 15.17 10.76 4.89
N SER A 79 14.52 9.59 4.82
CA SER A 79 14.05 8.85 6.00
C SER A 79 15.20 8.47 6.94
N ILE A 80 16.31 7.94 6.41
CA ILE A 80 17.49 7.56 7.21
C ILE A 80 18.16 8.78 7.85
N ILE A 81 18.34 9.87 7.08
CA ILE A 81 18.93 11.12 7.57
C ILE A 81 18.06 11.73 8.67
N PHE A 82 16.74 11.77 8.47
CA PHE A 82 15.79 12.28 9.44
C PHE A 82 15.85 11.52 10.77
N VAL A 83 15.84 10.19 10.71
CA VAL A 83 15.96 9.34 11.90
C VAL A 83 17.31 9.53 12.59
N LYS A 84 18.40 9.71 11.84
CA LYS A 84 19.74 9.95 12.40
C LYS A 84 19.85 11.33 13.05
N ALA A 85 19.24 12.36 12.47
CA ALA A 85 19.17 13.71 13.04
C ALA A 85 18.30 13.74 14.30
N ALA A 86 17.11 13.13 14.28
CA ALA A 86 16.22 13.02 15.43
C ALA A 86 16.89 12.27 16.59
N ARG A 87 17.61 11.17 16.30
CA ARG A 87 18.38 10.45 17.33
C ARG A 87 19.56 11.25 17.88
N ARG A 88 20.16 12.15 17.10
CA ARG A 88 21.26 13.02 17.55
C ARG A 88 20.77 14.10 18.51
N ILE A 89 19.57 14.64 18.26
CA ILE A 89 18.94 15.66 19.11
C ILE A 89 18.43 15.05 20.42
N ALA A 90 17.87 13.83 20.38
CA ALA A 90 17.39 13.14 21.58
C ALA A 90 18.49 12.60 22.51
N LYS A 91 19.75 12.57 22.05
CA LYS A 91 20.93 12.15 22.84
C LYS A 91 21.83 13.33 23.24
N ALA A 92 21.51 14.55 22.83
CA ALA A 92 22.16 15.79 23.25
C ALA A 92 21.37 16.42 24.40
#